data_AF-A0A0F2JH33-F1
#
_entry.id   AF-A0A0F2JH33-F1
#
_cell.length_a   1.000
_cell.length_b   1.000
_cell.length_c   1.000
_cell.angle_alpha   90.00
_cell.angle_beta   90.00
_cell.angle_gamma   90.00
#
_symmetry.space_group_name_H-M   'P 1'
#
loop_
_entity.id
_entity.type
_entity.pdbx_description
1 polymer ?
#
loop_
_entity_poly.entity_id
_entity_poly.type
_entity_poly.pdbx_seq_one_letter_code
_entity_poly.pdbx_strand_id
1 'polypeptide(L)' 'MEDLSILRDEDLSRRLQTLSEELEEIEEERSFVLKQTGLHLPGHAVKRYESQIQALKESITDLKGELERRQ' A
#
# COMPACT_ATOMS: atom_id res chain seq x y z
N MET A 1 -6.52 -9.36 -11.15
CA MET A 1 -6.95 -8.08 -10.55
C MET A 1 -8.44 -8.19 -10.35
N GLU A 2 -8.92 -7.90 -9.15
CA GLU A 2 -10.36 -7.89 -8.86
C GLU A 2 -11.01 -6.75 -9.65
N ASP A 3 -12.23 -6.96 -10.15
CA ASP A 3 -12.96 -5.91 -10.86
C ASP A 3 -13.47 -4.89 -9.83
N LEU A 4 -12.94 -3.67 -9.87
CA LEU A 4 -13.33 -2.62 -8.93
C LEU A 4 -14.71 -2.02 -9.28
N SER A 5 -15.16 -2.15 -10.52
CA SER A 5 -16.42 -1.56 -11.00
C SER A 5 -17.66 -2.17 -10.35
N ILE A 6 -17.58 -3.42 -9.90
CA ILE A 6 -18.69 -4.14 -9.28
C ILE A 6 -18.82 -3.88 -7.77
N LEU A 7 -17.83 -3.25 -7.15
CA LEU A 7 -17.84 -2.92 -5.73
C LEU A 7 -18.66 -1.66 -5.46
N ARG A 8 -19.27 -1.56 -4.28
CA ARG A 8 -19.95 -0.34 -3.83
C ARG A 8 -18.93 0.69 -3.37
N ASP A 9 -19.29 1.97 -3.44
CA ASP A 9 -18.41 3.09 -3.04
C ASP A 9 -17.94 2.97 -1.58
N GLU A 10 -18.81 2.49 -0.68
CA GLU A 10 -18.45 2.22 0.72
C GLU A 10 -17.37 1.12 0.84
N ASP A 11 -17.49 0.06 0.04
CA ASP A 11 -16.54 -1.06 0.07
C ASP A 11 -15.19 -0.63 -0.54
N LEU A 12 -15.20 0.17 -1.61
CA LEU A 12 -14.02 0.79 -2.18
C LEU A 12 -13.33 1.74 -1.19
N SER A 13 -14.11 2.56 -0.48
CA SER A 13 -13.58 3.51 0.50
C SER A 13 -12.99 2.81 1.71
N ARG A 14 -13.66 1.77 2.24
CA ARG A 14 -13.13 0.94 3.33
C ARG A 14 -11.82 0.26 2.93
N ARG A 15 -11.79 -0.31 1.73
CA ARG A 15 -10.57 -0.96 1.22
C ARG A 15 -9.45 0.05 1.01
N LEU A 16 -9.75 1.23 0.49
CA LEU A 16 -8.79 2.31 0.35
C LEU A 16 -8.19 2.70 1.69
N GLN A 17 -9.04 2.82 2.73
CA GLN A 17 -8.59 3.09 4.09
C GLN A 17 -7.65 1.98 4.60
N THR A 18 -8.09 0.71 4.53
CA THR A 18 -7.28 -0.43 4.99
C THR A 18 -5.91 -0.48 4.29
N LEU A 19 -5.87 -0.35 2.95
CA LEU A 19 -4.60 -0.38 2.23
C LEU A 19 -3.70 0.82 2.55
N SER A 20 -4.29 1.97 2.87
CA SER A 20 -3.54 3.16 3.28
C SER A 20 -2.91 2.98 4.66
N GLU A 21 -3.66 2.39 5.60
CA GLU A 21 -3.16 2.01 6.93
C GLU A 21 -2.03 0.96 6.80
N GLU A 22 -2.22 -0.09 6.00
CA GLU A 22 -1.18 -1.10 5.73
C GLU A 22 0.08 -0.50 5.10
N LEU A 23 -0.08 0.47 4.19
CA LEU A 23 1.05 1.17 3.57
C LEU A 23 1.84 1.97 4.61
N GLU A 24 1.14 2.69 5.48
CA GLU A 24 1.76 3.46 6.57
C GLU A 24 2.53 2.53 7.51
N GLU A 25 1.93 1.42 7.95
CA GLU A 25 2.58 0.44 8.81
C GLU A 25 3.87 -0.12 8.20
N ILE A 26 3.84 -0.49 6.92
CA ILE A 26 5.03 -1.04 6.23
C ILE A 26 6.12 0.02 6.02
N GLU A 27 5.75 1.26 5.71
CA GLU A 27 6.70 2.36 5.58
C GLU A 27 7.35 2.69 6.94
N GLU A 28 6.58 2.65 8.02
CA GLU A 28 7.06 2.79 9.40
C GLU A 28 7.98 1.64 9.80
N GLU A 29 7.60 0.39 9.53
CA GLU A 29 8.43 -0.78 9.81
C GLU A 29 9.78 -0.69 9.08
N ARG A 30 9.76 -0.39 7.77
CA ARG A 30 10.98 -0.20 6.98
C ARG A 30 11.86 0.91 7.57
N SER A 31 11.26 2.04 7.94
CA SER A 31 11.94 3.19 8.54
C SER A 31 12.55 2.83 9.90
N PHE A 32 11.81 2.14 10.75
CA PHE A 32 12.25 1.68 12.06
C PHE A 32 13.42 0.71 11.95
N VAL A 33 13.30 -0.32 11.10
CA VAL A 33 14.37 -1.30 10.88
C VAL A 33 15.64 -0.63 10.39
N LEU A 34 15.55 0.33 9.46
CA LEU A 34 16.70 1.10 8.96
C LEU A 34 17.30 2.03 10.02
N LYS A 35 16.47 2.71 10.84
CA LYS A 35 16.93 3.70 11.82
C LYS A 35 17.48 3.07 13.09
N GLN A 36 16.82 2.05 13.64
CA GLN A 36 17.12 1.54 14.98
C GLN A 36 18.40 0.70 15.02
N THR A 37 18.75 0.08 13.90
CA THR A 37 19.79 -0.95 13.90
C THR A 37 21.13 -0.44 13.37
N GLY A 38 21.17 0.73 12.71
CA GLY A 38 22.31 1.13 11.87
C GLY A 38 22.67 0.07 10.82
N LEU A 39 21.77 -0.90 10.58
CA LEU A 39 22.01 -2.09 9.79
C LEU A 39 21.67 -1.74 8.35
N HIS A 40 22.62 -1.99 7.48
CA HIS A 40 22.30 -2.09 6.07
C HIS A 40 21.38 -3.30 5.90
N LEU A 41 20.11 -3.06 5.60
CA LEU A 41 19.17 -4.14 5.28
C LEU A 41 19.77 -4.95 4.11
N PRO A 42 19.81 -6.29 4.21
CA PRO A 42 20.19 -7.11 3.08
C PRO A 42 19.36 -6.74 1.86
N GLY A 43 19.98 -6.67 0.67
CA GLY A 43 19.28 -6.20 -0.53
C GLY A 43 17.99 -6.96 -0.86
N HIS A 44 17.85 -8.22 -0.46
CA HIS A 44 16.60 -8.98 -0.61
C HIS A 44 15.47 -8.48 0.31
N ALA A 45 15.80 -8.05 1.53
CA ALA A 45 14.83 -7.48 2.46
C ALA A 45 14.39 -6.09 2.01
N VAL A 46 15.31 -5.27 1.51
CA VAL A 46 14.98 -3.97 0.88
C VAL A 46 14.02 -4.16 -0.29
N LYS A 47 14.35 -5.06 -1.21
CA LYS A 47 13.50 -5.37 -2.38
C LYS A 47 12.12 -5.88 -2.00
N ARG A 48 12.03 -6.64 -0.89
CA ARG A 48 10.75 -7.12 -0.37
C ARG A 48 9.87 -5.95 0.04
N TYR A 49 10.38 -5.04 0.88
CA TYR A 49 9.63 -3.84 1.28
C TYR A 49 9.26 -2.98 0.08
N GLU A 50 10.19 -2.73 -0.84
CA GLU A 50 9.91 -1.96 -2.06
C GLU A 50 8.80 -2.59 -2.90
N SER A 51 8.81 -3.91 -3.05
CA SER A 51 7.78 -4.63 -3.82
C SER A 51 6.42 -4.57 -3.13
N GLN A 52 6.38 -4.71 -1.81
CA GLN A 52 5.12 -4.61 -1.04
C GLN A 52 4.56 -3.19 -1.08
N ILE A 53 5.40 -2.17 -0.84
CA ILE A 53 5.03 -0.76 -0.92
C ILE A 53 4.50 -0.42 -2.31
N GLN A 54 5.19 -0.89 -3.36
CA GLN A 54 4.79 -0.63 -4.74
C GLN A 54 3.42 -1.25 -5.05
N ALA A 55 3.20 -2.52 -4.68
CA ALA A 55 1.92 -3.18 -4.88
C ALA A 55 0.75 -2.50 -4.14
N LEU A 56 1.01 -2.02 -2.91
CA LEU A 56 0.03 -1.26 -2.14
C LEU A 56 -0.27 0.08 -2.80
N LYS A 57 0.75 0.82 -3.25
CA LYS A 57 0.58 2.09 -3.95
C LYS A 57 -0.21 1.94 -5.25
N GLU A 58 0.09 0.91 -6.05
CA GLU A 58 -0.66 0.59 -7.27
C GLU A 58 -2.14 0.31 -6.95
N SER A 59 -2.40 -0.54 -5.96
CA SER A 59 -3.77 -0.87 -5.54
C SER A 59 -4.54 0.35 -5.02
N ILE A 60 -3.89 1.21 -4.25
CA ILE A 60 -4.45 2.48 -3.75
C ILE A 60 -4.76 3.42 -4.92
N THR A 61 -3.85 3.55 -5.89
CA THR A 61 -4.04 4.38 -7.08
C THR A 61 -5.24 3.90 -7.89
N ASP A 62 -5.39 2.58 -8.09
CA ASP A 62 -6.53 2.03 -8.83
C ASP A 62 -7.86 2.29 -8.12
N LEU A 63 -7.89 2.13 -6.78
CA LEU A 63 -9.08 2.42 -5.96
C LEU A 63 -9.45 3.90 -6.00
N LYS A 64 -8.47 4.80 -5.87
CA LYS A 64 -8.70 6.25 -5.97
C LYS A 64 -9.21 6.62 -7.36
N GLY A 65 -8.58 6.09 -8.41
CA GLY A 65 -9.01 6.33 -9.79
C GLY A 65 -10.43 5.83 -10.06
N GLU A 66 -10.82 4.69 -9.48
CA GLU A 66 -12.20 4.21 -9.59
C GLU A 66 -13.20 5.10 -8.84
N LEU A 67 -12.87 5.53 -7.61
CA LEU A 67 -13.72 6.45 -6.85
C LEU A 67 -13.86 7.82 -7.55
N GLU A 68 -12.78 8.35 -8.12
CA GLU A 68 -12.79 9.60 -8.90
C GLU A 68 -13.65 9.47 -10.17
N ARG A 69 -13.64 8.32 -10.85
CA ARG A 69 -14.49 8.06 -12.03
C ARG A 69 -15.99 8.08 -11.71
N ARG A 70 -16.37 7.89 -10.45
CA ARG A 70 -17.77 7.84 -10.00
C ARG A 70 -18.32 9.19 -9.52
N GLN A 71 -17.45 10.18 -9.33
CA GLN A 71 -17.83 11.55 -9.00
C GLN A 71 -18.34 12.32 -10.22
#